data_AF-A0A1Y1XE71-F1
#
_entry.id   AF-A0A1Y1XE71-F1
#
_cell.length_a   1.000
_cell.length_b   1.000
_cell.length_c   1.000
_cell.angle_alpha   90.00
_cell.angle_beta   90.00
_cell.angle_gamma   90.00
#
_symmetry.space_group_name_H-M   'P 1'
#
loop_
_entity.id
_entity.type
_entity.pdbx_description
1 polymer ?
#
loop_
_entity_poly.entity_id
_entity_poly.type
_entity_poly.pdbx_seq_one_letter_code
_entity_poly.pdbx_strand_id
1 'polypeptide(L)'
;MTRELEVSQNQQNSTSLEPPPYTPGYIDSPIDDTNGIIKFYNVIDITDSEGYEEFQCKDEDHKVIIYGEDNKPILNSIINLENINKKPLIIYKGDNRMETFASIETSSKVTADVKRFKITVYNKATNEIEELVMRYDKYNDKFKKHYSFYCNKGKDNEALIGAIKKIKTYPERPAVTVEVAPMVDFMFLLGIGVIVLKIEEMKQKINDQTASLATLPLAFLFTFTTIFCHLKLEWECLFKCQTESGTYSKSPFLLRSAALLNDIMPVVCKGQHILFNKFKTNLSRNVNADNTVGQPSRANADPISDPSGIG
;
A
#
# COMPACT_ATOMS: atom_id res chain seq x y z
N MET A 1 -50.72 19.78 18.47
CA MET A 1 -49.68 20.79 18.17
C MET A 1 -48.88 20.23 17.02
N THR A 2 -49.34 20.53 15.82
CA THR A 2 -48.95 19.89 14.56
C THR A 2 -48.67 21.05 13.62
N ARG A 3 -47.42 21.24 13.21
CA ARG A 3 -47.02 22.30 12.28
C ARG A 3 -46.99 21.71 10.88
N GLU A 4 -47.95 22.15 10.08
CA GLU A 4 -47.91 22.07 8.61
C GLU A 4 -46.84 23.05 8.10
N LEU A 5 -46.04 22.61 7.12
CA LEU A 5 -45.07 23.42 6.40
C LEU A 5 -45.57 23.54 4.96
N GLU A 6 -46.06 24.73 4.62
CA GLU A 6 -46.45 25.10 3.26
C GLU A 6 -45.20 25.23 2.37
N VAL A 7 -45.24 24.54 1.22
CA VAL A 7 -44.26 24.66 0.14
C VAL A 7 -44.78 25.67 -0.86
N SER A 8 -44.19 26.85 -0.91
CA SER A 8 -44.39 27.82 -2.01
C SER A 8 -43.29 27.65 -3.06
N GLN A 9 -43.66 27.22 -4.26
CA GLN A 9 -42.76 27.16 -5.41
C GLN A 9 -42.67 28.53 -6.09
N ASN A 10 -41.52 29.19 -6.00
CA ASN A 10 -41.16 30.29 -6.89
C ASN A 10 -40.37 29.72 -8.08
N GLN A 11 -40.99 29.71 -9.27
CA GLN A 11 -40.30 29.53 -10.53
C GLN A 11 -39.44 30.77 -10.80
N GLN A 12 -38.13 30.67 -10.61
CA GLN A 12 -37.18 31.59 -11.22
C GLN A 12 -36.77 31.05 -12.59
N ASN A 13 -37.08 31.81 -13.63
CA ASN A 13 -36.56 31.63 -14.98
C ASN A 13 -35.03 31.68 -14.95
N SER A 14 -34.39 30.54 -15.18
CA SER A 14 -32.95 30.41 -15.37
C SER A 14 -32.58 30.83 -16.79
N THR A 15 -32.20 32.10 -16.94
CA THR A 15 -31.39 32.54 -18.07
C THR A 15 -30.05 31.81 -18.01
N SER A 16 -29.79 30.98 -19.03
CA SER A 16 -28.51 30.33 -19.28
C SER A 16 -27.40 31.37 -19.40
N LEU A 17 -26.66 31.59 -18.31
CA LEU A 17 -25.41 32.33 -18.35
C LEU A 17 -24.34 31.38 -18.91
N GLU A 18 -23.92 31.63 -20.15
CA GLU A 18 -22.71 31.02 -20.67
C GLU A 18 -21.54 31.36 -19.73
N PRO A 19 -20.69 30.39 -19.36
CA PRO A 19 -19.53 30.65 -18.54
C PRO A 19 -18.59 31.62 -19.27
N PRO A 20 -17.94 32.56 -18.54
CA PRO A 20 -17.06 33.54 -19.17
C PRO A 20 -15.92 32.84 -19.93
N PRO A 21 -15.50 33.38 -21.08
CA PRO A 21 -14.42 32.81 -21.88
C PRO A 21 -13.12 32.76 -21.08
N TYR A 22 -12.51 31.58 -21.02
CA TYR A 22 -11.22 31.35 -20.38
C TYR A 22 -10.16 32.27 -21.01
N THR A 23 -9.54 33.13 -20.18
CA THR A 23 -8.47 34.04 -20.63
C THR A 23 -7.11 33.43 -20.28
N PRO A 24 -6.30 32.97 -21.26
CA PRO A 24 -5.00 32.40 -20.98
C PRO A 24 -4.02 33.52 -20.64
N GLY A 25 -3.66 33.65 -19.36
CA GLY A 25 -2.71 34.67 -18.90
C GLY A 25 -2.47 34.75 -17.40
N TYR A 26 -3.12 33.91 -16.59
CA TYR A 26 -2.99 33.94 -15.13
C TYR A 26 -1.80 33.08 -14.69
N ILE A 27 -0.66 33.72 -14.45
CA ILE A 27 0.48 33.11 -13.76
C ILE A 27 0.22 33.35 -12.26
N ASP A 28 0.06 32.24 -11.53
CA ASP A 28 -0.17 32.15 -10.08
C ASP A 28 -1.55 32.64 -9.61
N SER A 29 -2.59 31.83 -9.86
CA SER A 29 -3.81 31.91 -9.06
C SER A 29 -3.48 31.57 -7.61
N PRO A 30 -3.98 32.35 -6.62
CA PRO A 30 -3.90 31.95 -5.23
C PRO A 30 -4.63 30.61 -5.09
N ILE A 31 -3.88 29.57 -4.71
CA ILE A 31 -4.45 28.28 -4.33
C ILE A 31 -5.33 28.58 -3.12
N ASP A 32 -6.60 28.22 -3.19
CA ASP A 32 -7.56 28.40 -2.10
C ASP A 32 -7.11 27.56 -0.91
N ASP A 33 -7.13 28.12 0.31
CA ASP A 33 -6.55 27.51 1.52
C ASP A 33 -7.35 26.30 2.05
N THR A 34 -8.30 25.77 1.27
CA THR A 34 -8.96 24.47 1.51
C THR A 34 -7.96 23.32 1.36
N ASN A 35 -7.11 23.20 2.36
CA ASN A 35 -6.08 22.17 2.46
C ASN A 35 -6.62 21.02 3.31
N GLY A 36 -6.81 19.86 2.69
CA GLY A 36 -7.07 18.63 3.42
C GLY A 36 -5.76 18.01 3.92
N ILE A 37 -5.75 17.48 5.13
CA ILE A 37 -4.64 16.71 5.69
C ILE A 37 -5.08 15.25 5.81
N ILE A 38 -4.33 14.36 5.18
CA ILE A 38 -4.51 12.92 5.33
C ILE A 38 -3.38 12.36 6.20
N LYS A 39 -3.74 11.72 7.31
CA LYS A 39 -2.79 11.06 8.22
C LYS A 39 -3.03 9.56 8.20
N PHE A 40 -1.97 8.78 8.39
CA PHE A 40 -2.06 7.32 8.43
C PHE A 40 -1.71 6.80 9.82
N TYR A 41 -2.67 6.22 10.54
CA TYR A 41 -2.52 5.67 11.88
C TYR A 41 -3.04 4.23 12.01
N ASN A 42 -2.65 3.29 11.13
CA ASN A 42 -3.37 2.01 10.91
C ASN A 42 -4.83 2.20 10.41
N VAL A 43 -5.36 3.42 10.56
CA VAL A 43 -6.59 3.98 10.03
C VAL A 43 -6.17 5.23 9.23
N ILE A 44 -6.87 5.52 8.14
CA ILE A 44 -6.64 6.74 7.37
C ILE A 44 -7.54 7.82 7.95
N ASP A 45 -6.94 8.89 8.48
CA ASP A 45 -7.69 10.03 9.02
C ASP A 45 -7.63 11.15 7.98
N ILE A 46 -8.80 11.66 7.58
CA ILE A 46 -8.92 12.79 6.66
C ILE A 46 -9.48 13.96 7.45
N THR A 47 -8.64 14.96 7.66
CA THR A 47 -8.99 16.17 8.40
C THR A 47 -8.91 17.40 7.51
N ASP A 48 -9.64 18.44 7.87
CA ASP A 48 -9.45 19.77 7.30
C ASP A 48 -8.12 20.40 7.75
N SER A 49 -7.92 21.66 7.37
CA SER A 49 -6.73 22.45 7.73
C SER A 49 -6.66 22.80 9.23
N GLU A 50 -7.78 22.75 9.94
CA GLU A 50 -7.89 23.02 11.39
C GLU A 50 -7.71 21.73 12.22
N GLY A 51 -7.72 20.57 11.56
CA GLY A 51 -7.52 19.25 12.15
C GLY A 51 -8.83 18.55 12.55
N TYR A 52 -9.99 19.04 12.13
CA TYR A 52 -11.28 18.37 12.33
C TYR A 52 -11.46 17.26 11.31
N GLU A 53 -11.95 16.09 11.75
CA GLU A 53 -12.24 14.96 10.87
C GLU A 53 -13.40 15.29 9.94
N GLU A 54 -13.16 15.22 8.63
CA GLU A 54 -14.18 15.45 7.60
C GLU A 54 -14.74 14.15 7.03
N PHE A 55 -13.91 13.11 6.93
CA PHE A 55 -14.30 11.84 6.33
C PHE A 55 -13.77 10.65 7.10
N GLN A 56 -14.63 9.66 7.29
CA GLN A 56 -14.23 8.36 7.82
C GLN A 56 -13.66 7.50 6.70
N CYS A 57 -12.60 6.75 7.00
CA CYS A 57 -12.03 5.80 6.06
C CYS A 57 -11.97 4.39 6.63
N LYS A 58 -12.32 3.41 5.80
CA LYS A 58 -12.07 2.00 6.07
C LYS A 58 -10.91 1.52 5.19
N ASP A 59 -9.79 1.21 5.81
CA ASP A 59 -8.62 0.63 5.17
C ASP A 59 -8.70 -0.90 5.21
N GLU A 60 -8.69 -1.51 4.04
CA GLU A 60 -8.57 -2.95 3.83
C GLU A 60 -7.29 -3.19 3.00
N ASP A 61 -6.71 -4.40 3.04
CA ASP A 61 -5.39 -4.66 2.46
C ASP A 61 -5.19 -4.17 1.01
N HIS A 62 -6.24 -4.18 0.19
CA HIS A 62 -6.21 -3.85 -1.25
C HIS A 62 -7.25 -2.79 -1.63
N LYS A 63 -7.89 -2.17 -0.65
CA LYS A 63 -9.07 -1.34 -0.86
C LYS A 63 -9.16 -0.29 0.24
N VAL A 64 -9.39 0.95 -0.14
CA VAL A 64 -9.73 2.02 0.81
C VAL A 64 -11.08 2.59 0.43
N ILE A 65 -11.99 2.69 1.41
CA ILE A 65 -13.31 3.28 1.22
C ILE A 65 -13.41 4.54 2.07
N ILE A 66 -13.78 5.64 1.45
CA ILE A 66 -14.07 6.92 2.10
C ILE A 66 -15.58 7.05 2.27
N TYR A 67 -16.03 7.37 3.48
CA TYR A 67 -17.44 7.54 3.85
C TYR A 67 -17.75 9.00 4.16
N GLY A 68 -18.96 9.43 3.82
CA GLY A 68 -19.51 10.71 4.23
C GLY A 68 -20.11 10.69 5.64
N GLU A 69 -20.72 11.80 6.04
CA GLU A 69 -21.35 12.01 7.36
C GLU A 69 -22.41 10.96 7.71
N ASP A 70 -23.10 10.40 6.72
CA ASP A 70 -24.16 9.40 6.88
C ASP A 70 -23.65 7.95 6.82
N ASN A 71 -22.33 7.74 6.93
CA ASN A 71 -21.67 6.46 6.67
C ASN A 71 -21.97 5.89 5.28
N LYS A 72 -22.35 6.74 4.31
CA LYS A 72 -22.49 6.31 2.93
C LYS A 72 -21.13 6.33 2.25
N PRO A 73 -20.75 5.25 1.55
CA PRO A 73 -19.51 5.22 0.79
C PRO A 73 -19.59 6.28 -0.32
N ILE A 74 -18.58 7.15 -0.38
CA ILE A 74 -18.44 8.19 -1.40
C ILE A 74 -17.46 7.74 -2.47
N LEU A 75 -16.34 7.15 -2.04
CA LEU A 75 -15.23 6.81 -2.92
C LEU A 75 -14.57 5.51 -2.48
N ASN A 76 -14.21 4.67 -3.45
CA ASN A 76 -13.64 3.35 -3.22
C ASN A 76 -12.41 3.17 -4.12
N SER A 77 -11.23 3.25 -3.53
CA SER A 77 -9.94 3.11 -4.19
C SER A 77 -9.47 1.67 -4.08
N ILE A 78 -9.30 0.99 -5.22
CA ILE A 78 -8.83 -0.40 -5.28
C ILE A 78 -7.42 -0.45 -5.84
N ILE A 79 -6.56 -1.17 -5.12
CA ILE A 79 -5.14 -1.31 -5.42
C ILE A 79 -4.82 -2.79 -5.59
N ASN A 80 -4.43 -3.18 -6.80
CA ASN A 80 -4.05 -4.56 -7.05
C ASN A 80 -2.57 -4.80 -6.66
N LEU A 81 -2.33 -5.40 -5.50
CA LEU A 81 -0.97 -5.63 -4.99
C LEU A 81 -0.18 -6.62 -5.85
N GLU A 82 -0.81 -7.69 -6.32
CA GLU A 82 -0.12 -8.78 -7.00
C GLU A 82 0.55 -8.34 -8.30
N ASN A 83 0.01 -7.30 -8.94
CA ASN A 83 0.46 -6.83 -10.24
C ASN A 83 0.30 -5.32 -10.38
N ILE A 84 0.81 -4.55 -9.43
CA ILE A 84 0.72 -3.08 -9.45
C ILE A 84 1.31 -2.46 -10.73
N ASN A 85 2.24 -3.16 -11.39
CA ASN A 85 2.86 -2.71 -12.65
C ASN A 85 2.08 -3.13 -13.91
N LYS A 86 1.09 -4.02 -13.79
CA LYS A 86 0.31 -4.53 -14.94
C LYS A 86 -1.16 -4.16 -14.87
N LYS A 87 -1.68 -3.85 -13.70
CA LYS A 87 -3.08 -3.49 -13.49
C LYS A 87 -3.16 -2.04 -13.04
N PRO A 88 -4.05 -1.25 -13.65
CA PRO A 88 -4.27 0.12 -13.19
C PRO A 88 -4.84 0.10 -11.78
N LEU A 89 -4.55 1.17 -11.04
CA LEU A 89 -5.24 1.49 -9.78
C LEU A 89 -6.56 2.13 -10.17
N ILE A 90 -7.66 1.74 -9.53
CA ILE A 90 -8.99 2.16 -9.96
C ILE A 90 -9.70 2.85 -8.79
N ILE A 91 -10.23 4.02 -9.06
CA ILE A 91 -11.11 4.76 -8.15
C ILE A 91 -12.54 4.56 -8.65
N TYR A 92 -13.40 4.02 -7.79
CA TYR A 92 -14.83 3.87 -8.03
C TYR A 92 -15.61 4.90 -7.21
N LYS A 93 -16.78 5.29 -7.73
CA LYS A 93 -17.74 6.10 -7.00
C LYS A 93 -18.62 5.19 -6.14
N GLY A 94 -18.80 5.56 -4.87
CA GLY A 94 -19.52 4.76 -3.89
C GLY A 94 -18.80 3.47 -3.51
N ASP A 95 -19.53 2.49 -2.98
CA ASP A 95 -19.02 1.14 -2.71
C ASP A 95 -19.04 0.25 -3.95
N ASN A 96 -19.98 0.50 -4.84
CA ASN A 96 -20.31 -0.37 -5.95
C ASN A 96 -19.28 -0.19 -7.08
N ARG A 97 -18.67 -1.30 -7.53
CA ARG A 97 -17.62 -1.30 -8.56
C ARG A 97 -18.15 -1.08 -9.99
N MET A 98 -19.27 -0.37 -10.10
CA MET A 98 -20.03 -0.18 -11.33
C MET A 98 -19.64 1.11 -12.05
N GLU A 99 -19.39 2.19 -11.30
CA GLU A 99 -19.05 3.50 -11.86
C GLU A 99 -17.57 3.82 -11.55
N THR A 100 -16.72 3.69 -12.57
CA THR A 100 -15.31 4.06 -12.49
C THR A 100 -15.17 5.58 -12.56
N PHE A 101 -14.53 6.16 -11.56
CA PHE A 101 -14.25 7.60 -11.49
C PHE A 101 -12.92 7.93 -12.18
N ALA A 102 -11.88 7.14 -11.90
CA ALA A 102 -10.58 7.29 -12.53
C ALA A 102 -9.76 5.99 -12.54
N SER A 103 -8.83 5.93 -13.47
CA SER A 103 -7.86 4.85 -13.63
C SER A 103 -6.45 5.42 -13.64
N ILE A 104 -5.56 4.90 -12.81
CA ILE A 104 -4.19 5.37 -12.67
C ILE A 104 -3.24 4.29 -13.14
N GLU A 105 -2.47 4.61 -14.17
CA GLU A 105 -1.45 3.75 -14.74
C GLU A 105 -0.05 4.25 -14.34
N THR A 106 0.78 3.33 -13.85
CA THR A 106 2.17 3.61 -13.50
C THR A 106 3.09 3.25 -14.66
N SER A 107 3.95 4.17 -15.12
CA SER A 107 4.87 3.90 -16.23
C SER A 107 6.07 3.01 -15.85
N SER A 108 6.27 2.75 -14.56
CA SER A 108 7.47 2.07 -14.05
C SER A 108 7.14 1.17 -12.87
N LYS A 109 8.07 0.25 -12.57
CA LYS A 109 7.97 -0.59 -11.37
C LYS A 109 7.83 0.27 -10.12
N VAL A 110 6.92 -0.07 -9.22
CA VAL A 110 6.69 0.65 -7.94
C VAL A 110 7.93 0.75 -7.06
N THR A 111 8.89 -0.15 -7.22
CA THR A 111 10.17 -0.12 -6.51
C THR A 111 11.13 0.95 -7.00
N ALA A 112 10.91 1.52 -8.19
CA ALA A 112 11.66 2.68 -8.65
C ALA A 112 11.05 3.96 -8.06
N ASP A 113 11.84 5.03 -7.99
CA ASP A 113 11.32 6.38 -7.81
C ASP A 113 10.39 6.69 -9.01
N VAL A 114 9.11 6.32 -8.91
CA VAL A 114 8.12 6.53 -9.96
C VAL A 114 7.95 8.04 -10.12
N LYS A 115 8.53 8.58 -11.20
CA LYS A 115 8.53 10.03 -11.44
C LYS A 115 7.26 10.53 -12.11
N ARG A 116 6.53 9.63 -12.78
CA ARG A 116 5.39 10.00 -13.64
C ARG A 116 4.32 8.92 -13.59
N PHE A 117 3.08 9.35 -13.42
CA PHE A 117 1.90 8.50 -13.52
C PHE A 117 0.97 9.11 -14.56
N LYS A 118 0.34 8.24 -15.34
CA LYS A 118 -0.71 8.62 -16.28
C LYS A 118 -2.03 8.34 -15.59
N ILE A 119 -2.88 9.35 -15.49
CA ILE A 119 -4.19 9.23 -14.86
C ILE A 119 -5.23 9.50 -15.95
N THR A 120 -6.12 8.54 -16.13
CA THR A 120 -7.24 8.63 -17.07
C THR A 120 -8.51 8.84 -16.26
N VAL A 121 -9.17 9.97 -16.47
CA VAL A 121 -10.38 10.37 -15.73
C VAL A 121 -11.53 10.48 -16.71
N TYR A 122 -12.71 10.08 -16.29
CA TYR A 122 -13.93 10.36 -17.04
C TYR A 122 -14.53 11.67 -16.54
N ASN A 123 -14.41 12.74 -17.33
CA ASN A 123 -14.95 14.04 -16.98
C ASN A 123 -16.45 14.06 -17.27
N LYS A 124 -17.26 14.19 -16.21
CA LYS A 124 -18.73 14.20 -16.30
C LYS A 124 -19.29 15.46 -16.95
N ALA A 125 -18.59 16.59 -16.84
CA ALA A 125 -19.03 17.85 -17.41
C ALA A 125 -18.90 17.84 -18.93
N THR A 126 -17.81 17.26 -19.44
CA THR A 126 -17.54 17.18 -20.88
C THR A 126 -18.02 15.87 -21.51
N ASN A 127 -18.32 14.84 -20.70
CA ASN A 127 -18.59 13.47 -21.14
C ASN A 127 -17.42 12.87 -21.95
N GLU A 128 -16.19 13.32 -21.67
CA GLU A 128 -14.97 12.89 -22.34
C GLU A 128 -14.00 12.23 -21.37
N ILE A 129 -13.13 11.39 -21.92
CA ILE A 129 -12.01 10.83 -21.18
C ILE A 129 -10.84 11.82 -21.26
N GLU A 130 -10.39 12.28 -20.10
CA GLU A 130 -9.29 13.22 -19.98
C GLU A 130 -8.04 12.53 -19.43
N GLU A 131 -6.88 12.95 -19.94
CA GLU A 131 -5.59 12.51 -19.45
C GLU A 131 -4.98 13.58 -18.55
N LEU A 132 -4.72 13.20 -17.31
CA LEU A 132 -3.95 13.96 -16.34
C LEU A 132 -2.59 13.31 -16.16
N VAL A 133 -1.61 14.12 -15.78
CA VAL A 133 -0.29 13.64 -15.42
C VAL A 133 0.07 14.04 -14.00
N MET A 134 0.37 13.03 -13.20
CA MET A 134 0.97 13.21 -11.89
C MET A 134 2.49 13.12 -12.02
N ARG A 135 3.18 14.18 -11.61
CA ARG A 135 4.64 14.30 -11.56
C ARG A 135 5.08 14.19 -10.12
N TYR A 136 6.08 13.36 -9.86
CA TYR A 136 6.74 13.32 -8.55
C TYR A 136 7.98 14.21 -8.60
N ASP A 137 7.93 15.29 -7.84
CA ASP A 137 8.97 16.29 -7.78
C ASP A 137 9.77 16.11 -6.48
N LYS A 138 11.05 15.79 -6.66
CA LYS A 138 12.03 15.76 -5.58
C LYS A 138 12.80 17.06 -5.64
N TYR A 139 12.36 18.06 -4.89
CA TYR A 139 13.09 19.32 -4.81
C TYR A 139 14.47 19.07 -4.15
N ASN A 140 15.50 19.80 -4.60
CA ASN A 140 16.85 19.71 -4.04
C ASN A 140 16.91 20.17 -2.58
N ASP A 141 15.90 20.92 -2.15
CA ASP A 141 15.77 21.29 -0.76
C ASP A 141 15.31 20.06 0.04
N LYS A 142 16.16 19.64 1.00
CA LYS A 142 16.28 18.30 1.60
C LYS A 142 14.99 17.66 2.17
N PHE A 143 13.83 18.32 2.12
CA PHE A 143 12.69 17.95 2.95
C PHE A 143 11.31 17.89 2.28
N LYS A 144 11.09 18.39 1.06
CA LYS A 144 9.74 18.44 0.47
C LYS A 144 9.61 17.55 -0.76
N LYS A 145 9.09 16.34 -0.55
CA LYS A 145 8.60 15.46 -1.61
C LYS A 145 7.14 15.82 -1.88
N HIS A 146 6.78 16.09 -3.12
CA HIS A 146 5.39 16.34 -3.48
C HIS A 146 5.05 15.73 -4.84
N TYR A 147 3.76 15.48 -5.02
CA TYR A 147 3.17 15.06 -6.28
C TYR A 147 2.37 16.23 -6.83
N SER A 148 2.58 16.56 -8.09
CA SER A 148 1.93 17.69 -8.76
C SER A 148 1.05 17.14 -9.89
N PHE A 149 -0.19 17.62 -9.99
CA PHE A 149 -1.18 17.15 -10.96
C PHE A 149 -1.39 18.18 -12.06
N TYR A 150 -1.19 17.77 -13.30
CA TYR A 150 -1.34 18.64 -14.46
C TYR A 150 -2.39 18.10 -15.42
N CYS A 151 -3.27 18.98 -15.91
CA CYS A 151 -4.10 18.72 -17.08
C CYS A 151 -3.43 19.28 -18.34
N ASN A 152 -3.84 18.81 -19.53
CA ASN A 152 -3.35 19.30 -20.83
C ASN A 152 -1.82 19.25 -20.98
N LYS A 153 -1.17 18.22 -20.45
CA LYS A 153 0.29 18.14 -20.41
C LYS A 153 0.93 18.34 -21.80
N GLY A 154 1.95 19.20 -21.83
CA GLY A 154 2.78 19.43 -23.01
C GLY A 154 2.10 20.28 -24.08
N LYS A 155 0.91 20.81 -23.78
CA LYS A 155 0.25 21.84 -24.58
C LYS A 155 0.52 23.22 -23.95
N ASP A 156 0.29 24.27 -24.71
CA ASP A 156 0.44 25.66 -24.24
C ASP A 156 -0.52 26.03 -23.10
N ASN A 157 -1.56 25.20 -22.88
CA ASN A 157 -2.54 25.33 -21.81
C ASN A 157 -2.38 24.27 -20.70
N GLU A 158 -1.17 23.76 -20.48
CA GLU A 158 -0.88 22.92 -19.31
C GLU A 158 -1.18 23.69 -18.02
N ALA A 159 -2.04 23.15 -17.16
CA ALA A 159 -2.44 23.79 -15.91
C ALA A 159 -2.25 22.85 -14.72
N LEU A 160 -1.73 23.40 -13.61
CA LEU A 160 -1.63 22.72 -12.33
C LEU A 160 -3.02 22.71 -11.67
N ILE A 161 -3.56 21.52 -11.41
CA ILE A 161 -4.89 21.34 -10.82
C ILE A 161 -4.84 20.94 -9.34
N GLY A 162 -3.68 20.58 -8.83
CA GLY A 162 -3.50 20.26 -7.42
C GLY A 162 -2.12 19.70 -7.10
N ALA A 163 -1.85 19.52 -5.81
CA ALA A 163 -0.63 18.93 -5.31
C ALA A 163 -0.88 18.08 -4.06
N ILE A 164 -0.11 17.00 -3.91
CA ILE A 164 -0.03 16.23 -2.66
C ILE A 164 1.36 16.42 -2.07
N LYS A 165 1.46 17.12 -0.94
CA LYS A 165 2.73 17.39 -0.25
C LYS A 165 2.93 16.39 0.87
N LYS A 166 4.06 15.69 0.87
CA LYS A 166 4.42 14.80 1.98
C LYS A 166 4.91 15.62 3.16
N ILE A 167 4.22 15.50 4.28
CA ILE A 167 4.65 16.10 5.55
C ILE A 167 5.67 15.14 6.16
N LYS A 168 6.90 15.63 6.40
CA LYS A 168 7.89 14.89 7.18
C LYS A 168 7.57 15.05 8.66
N THR A 169 6.67 14.23 9.16
CA THR A 169 6.56 13.96 10.58
C THR A 169 7.71 13.02 10.95
N TYR A 170 8.69 13.49 11.71
CA TYR A 170 9.68 12.63 12.36
C TYR A 170 9.36 12.65 13.86
N PRO A 171 9.28 11.51 14.56
CA PRO A 171 9.47 10.12 14.12
C PRO A 171 8.21 9.47 13.54
N GLU A 172 7.15 10.24 13.30
CA GLU A 172 5.80 9.74 13.13
C GLU A 172 5.40 9.43 11.67
N ARG A 173 4.24 8.77 11.58
CA ARG A 173 3.67 8.09 10.41
C ARG A 173 3.54 9.02 9.19
N PRO A 174 3.49 8.47 7.95
CA PRO A 174 3.35 9.29 6.76
C PRO A 174 2.04 10.08 6.79
N ALA A 175 2.17 11.40 6.68
CA ALA A 175 1.05 12.31 6.47
C ALA A 175 1.26 13.07 5.16
N VAL A 176 0.16 13.42 4.50
CA VAL A 176 0.16 14.25 3.29
C VAL A 176 -0.85 15.37 3.40
N THR A 177 -0.52 16.52 2.83
CA THR A 177 -1.48 17.60 2.58
C THR A 177 -1.93 17.50 1.12
N VAL A 178 -3.22 17.63 0.87
CA VAL A 178 -3.80 17.72 -0.47
C VAL A 178 -4.22 19.17 -0.70
N GLU A 179 -3.62 19.79 -1.70
CA GLU A 179 -3.93 21.14 -2.17
C GLU A 179 -4.68 21.01 -3.50
N VAL A 180 -5.82 21.69 -3.59
CA VAL A 180 -6.74 21.56 -4.71
C VAL A 180 -6.95 22.91 -5.36
N ALA A 181 -6.76 23.00 -6.68
CA ALA A 181 -7.02 24.24 -7.39
C ALA A 181 -8.53 24.56 -7.42
N PRO A 182 -8.93 25.83 -7.55
CA PRO A 182 -10.33 26.20 -7.67
C PRO A 182 -11.03 25.41 -8.79
N MET A 183 -12.30 25.06 -8.56
CA MET A 183 -13.16 24.31 -9.51
C MET A 183 -12.75 22.86 -9.78
N VAL A 184 -11.70 22.35 -9.13
CA VAL A 184 -11.33 20.94 -9.19
C VAL A 184 -12.12 20.18 -8.13
N ASP A 185 -12.61 19.00 -8.48
CA ASP A 185 -13.32 18.13 -7.54
C ASP A 185 -12.36 17.68 -6.42
N PHE A 186 -12.60 18.17 -5.22
CA PHE A 186 -11.80 17.84 -4.03
C PHE A 186 -11.84 16.33 -3.73
N MET A 187 -12.98 15.65 -3.92
CA MET A 187 -13.10 14.20 -3.71
C MET A 187 -12.24 13.40 -4.69
N PHE A 188 -12.13 13.88 -5.92
CA PHE A 188 -11.26 13.25 -6.90
C PHE A 188 -9.79 13.26 -6.45
N LEU A 189 -9.26 14.44 -6.08
CA LEU A 189 -7.87 14.55 -5.64
C LEU A 189 -7.62 13.88 -4.29
N LEU A 190 -8.61 13.88 -3.39
CA LEU A 190 -8.54 13.14 -2.13
C LEU A 190 -8.41 11.63 -2.38
N GLY A 191 -9.19 11.08 -3.31
CA GLY A 191 -9.10 9.67 -3.73
C GLY A 191 -7.72 9.31 -4.29
N ILE A 192 -7.10 10.21 -5.05
CA ILE A 192 -5.71 10.02 -5.51
C ILE A 192 -4.73 10.12 -4.34
N GLY A 193 -4.94 11.05 -3.40
CA GLY A 193 -4.16 11.21 -2.17
C GLY A 193 -4.06 9.91 -1.37
N VAL A 194 -5.20 9.27 -1.16
CA VAL A 194 -5.31 7.96 -0.51
C VAL A 194 -4.51 6.89 -1.25
N ILE A 195 -4.61 6.84 -2.58
CA ILE A 195 -3.85 5.89 -3.40
C ILE A 195 -2.35 6.12 -3.25
N VAL A 196 -1.89 7.37 -3.32
CA VAL A 196 -0.48 7.74 -3.17
C VAL A 196 0.07 7.30 -1.81
N LEU A 197 -0.69 7.53 -0.73
CA LEU A 197 -0.33 7.05 0.61
C LEU A 197 -0.16 5.54 0.65
N LYS A 198 -1.11 4.78 0.08
CA LYS A 198 -1.02 3.32 0.07
C LYS A 198 0.15 2.83 -0.77
N ILE A 199 0.48 3.51 -1.88
CA ILE A 199 1.70 3.23 -2.67
C ILE A 199 2.96 3.41 -1.83
N GLU A 200 3.03 4.47 -1.04
CA GLU A 200 4.18 4.72 -0.16
C GLU A 200 4.27 3.68 0.96
N GLU A 201 3.15 3.27 1.55
CA GLU A 201 3.09 2.19 2.55
C GLU A 201 3.64 0.87 1.96
N MET A 202 3.22 0.51 0.74
CA MET A 202 3.71 -0.67 0.05
C MET A 202 5.22 -0.63 -0.21
N LYS A 203 5.73 0.52 -0.68
CA LYS A 203 7.17 0.70 -0.90
C LYS A 203 7.95 0.48 0.39
N GLN A 204 7.42 0.97 1.52
CA GLN A 204 8.04 0.76 2.82
C GLN A 204 8.05 -0.73 3.20
N LYS A 205 6.92 -1.43 3.08
CA LYS A 205 6.85 -2.89 3.34
C LYS A 205 7.83 -3.68 2.47
N ILE A 206 7.95 -3.35 1.18
CA ILE A 206 8.90 -4.01 0.26
C ILE A 206 10.34 -3.72 0.68
N ASN A 207 10.66 -2.48 1.05
CA ASN A 207 12.00 -2.10 1.48
C ASN A 207 12.38 -2.80 2.80
N ASP A 208 11.45 -2.90 3.75
CA ASP A 208 11.66 -3.59 5.02
C ASP A 208 11.86 -5.10 4.82
N GLN A 209 11.06 -5.73 3.94
CA GLN A 209 11.26 -7.12 3.55
C GLN A 209 12.62 -7.33 2.88
N THR A 210 13.01 -6.44 1.96
CA THR A 210 14.30 -6.51 1.25
C THR A 210 15.47 -6.32 2.22
N ALA A 211 15.36 -5.38 3.17
CA ALA A 211 16.36 -5.16 4.22
C ALA A 211 16.50 -6.40 5.12
N SER A 212 15.37 -7.00 5.53
CA SER A 212 15.38 -8.23 6.33
C SER A 212 16.04 -9.40 5.59
N LEU A 213 15.75 -9.56 4.29
CA LEU A 213 16.37 -10.58 3.43
C LEU A 213 17.87 -10.34 3.24
N ALA A 214 18.31 -9.08 3.13
CA ALA A 214 19.73 -8.73 3.03
C ALA A 214 20.52 -8.98 4.33
N THR A 215 19.87 -8.93 5.50
CA THR A 215 20.50 -9.26 6.79
C THR A 215 20.66 -10.76 7.05
N LEU A 216 19.85 -11.62 6.42
CA LEU A 216 19.95 -13.08 6.55
C LEU A 216 21.29 -13.67 6.08
N PRO A 217 21.85 -13.33 4.90
CA PRO A 217 23.14 -13.86 4.47
C PRO A 217 24.30 -13.33 5.31
N LEU A 218 24.21 -12.13 5.91
CA LEU A 218 25.24 -11.63 6.84
C LEU A 218 25.25 -12.42 8.15
N ALA A 219 24.07 -12.70 8.73
CA ALA A 219 23.98 -13.57 9.90
C ALA A 219 24.43 -15.01 9.56
N PHE A 220 24.06 -15.51 8.39
CA PHE A 220 24.48 -16.84 7.92
C PHE A 220 26.00 -16.90 7.71
N LEU A 221 26.61 -15.91 7.05
CA LEU A 221 28.05 -15.79 6.90
C LEU A 221 28.75 -15.65 8.26
N PHE A 222 28.22 -14.87 9.19
CA PHE A 222 28.80 -14.73 10.52
C PHE A 222 28.80 -16.06 11.30
N THR A 223 27.69 -16.81 11.25
CA THR A 223 27.62 -18.16 11.83
C THR A 223 28.54 -19.13 11.11
N PHE A 224 28.64 -19.06 9.78
CA PHE A 224 29.50 -19.92 8.99
C PHE A 224 30.98 -19.64 9.24
N THR A 225 31.39 -18.38 9.32
CA THR A 225 32.78 -17.98 9.66
C THR A 225 33.12 -18.37 11.08
N THR A 226 32.20 -18.22 12.04
CA THR A 226 32.45 -18.66 13.44
C THR A 226 32.62 -20.17 13.52
N ILE A 227 31.75 -20.94 12.85
CA ILE A 227 31.86 -22.40 12.75
C ILE A 227 33.16 -22.80 12.04
N PHE A 228 33.50 -22.15 10.93
CA PHE A 228 34.73 -22.40 10.17
C PHE A 228 35.99 -22.06 10.96
N CYS A 229 35.99 -20.96 11.75
CA CYS A 229 37.10 -20.60 12.62
C CYS A 229 37.29 -21.62 13.74
N HIS A 230 36.21 -22.12 14.34
CA HIS A 230 36.29 -23.17 15.35
C HIS A 230 36.83 -24.48 14.77
N LEU A 231 36.30 -24.90 13.62
CA LEU A 231 36.79 -26.05 12.86
C LEU A 231 38.27 -25.91 12.49
N LYS A 232 38.70 -24.73 12.03
CA LYS A 232 40.10 -24.47 11.63
C LYS A 232 41.07 -24.57 12.83
N LEU A 233 40.71 -24.01 13.98
CA LEU A 233 41.53 -24.09 15.21
C LEU A 233 41.68 -25.53 15.71
N GLU A 234 40.60 -26.32 15.70
CA GLU A 234 40.66 -27.74 16.06
C GLU A 234 41.51 -28.54 15.05
N TRP A 235 41.40 -28.23 13.76
CA TRP A 235 42.16 -28.89 12.70
C TRP A 235 43.66 -28.60 12.78
N GLU A 236 44.05 -27.35 13.03
CA GLU A 236 45.45 -26.96 13.23
C GLU A 236 46.05 -27.62 14.48
N CYS A 237 45.27 -27.76 15.57
CA CYS A 237 45.69 -28.47 16.77
C CYS A 237 45.92 -29.96 16.51
N LEU A 238 44.97 -30.63 15.84
CA LEU A 238 45.11 -32.04 15.46
C LEU A 238 46.30 -32.29 14.53
N PHE A 239 46.52 -31.40 13.56
CA PHE A 239 47.65 -31.47 12.64
C PHE A 239 48.99 -31.32 13.39
N LYS A 240 49.08 -30.33 14.29
CA LYS A 240 50.28 -30.07 15.09
C LYS A 240 50.62 -31.23 16.04
N CYS A 241 49.62 -31.77 16.75
CA CYS A 241 49.79 -32.95 17.60
C CYS A 241 50.32 -34.16 16.82
N GLN A 242 49.96 -34.29 15.54
CA GLN A 242 50.40 -35.38 14.68
C GLN A 242 51.82 -35.18 14.13
N THR A 243 52.22 -33.94 13.82
CA THR A 243 53.58 -33.64 13.36
C THR A 243 54.62 -33.69 14.48
N GLU A 244 54.23 -33.35 15.72
CA GLU A 244 55.15 -33.31 16.87
C GLU A 244 55.28 -34.67 17.58
N SER A 245 54.23 -35.50 17.53
CA SER A 245 54.27 -36.85 18.09
C SER A 245 54.67 -37.86 17.01
N GLY A 246 55.96 -38.19 16.94
CA GLY A 246 56.49 -39.31 16.15
C GLY A 246 55.96 -40.70 16.51
N THR A 247 54.94 -40.80 17.37
CA THR A 247 54.34 -42.05 17.86
C THR A 247 52.93 -42.33 17.31
N TYR A 248 52.27 -41.38 16.62
CA TYR A 248 50.91 -41.57 16.06
C TYR A 248 50.86 -42.05 14.59
N SER A 249 51.87 -42.80 14.15
CA SER A 249 52.00 -43.28 12.76
C SER A 249 51.01 -44.40 12.34
N LYS A 250 50.22 -45.00 13.25
CA LYS A 250 49.48 -46.24 12.94
C LYS A 250 48.01 -46.10 12.55
N SER A 251 47.40 -44.91 12.67
CA SER A 251 46.03 -44.67 12.19
C SER A 251 46.09 -43.71 11.00
N PRO A 252 45.62 -44.11 9.80
CA PRO A 252 45.66 -43.24 8.64
C PRO A 252 44.87 -41.97 8.95
N PHE A 253 45.50 -40.81 8.72
CA PHE A 253 44.89 -39.48 8.84
C PHE A 253 43.46 -39.39 8.28
N LEU A 254 43.22 -40.12 7.18
CA LEU A 254 41.92 -40.22 6.52
C LEU A 254 40.82 -40.85 7.40
N LEU A 255 41.15 -41.84 8.24
CA LEU A 255 40.17 -42.53 9.08
C LEU A 255 39.71 -41.65 10.24
N ARG A 256 40.62 -40.88 10.84
CA ARG A 256 40.28 -39.91 11.89
C ARG A 256 39.57 -38.68 11.33
N SER A 257 40.00 -38.20 10.16
CA SER A 257 39.31 -37.12 9.44
C SER A 257 37.90 -37.55 9.04
N ALA A 258 37.71 -38.78 8.57
CA ALA A 258 36.40 -39.33 8.23
C ALA A 258 35.52 -39.50 9.48
N ALA A 259 36.07 -39.95 10.62
CA ALA A 259 35.33 -40.04 11.88
C ALA A 259 34.88 -38.66 12.37
N LEU A 260 35.77 -37.66 12.35
CA LEU A 260 35.45 -36.28 12.72
C LEU A 260 34.39 -35.68 11.80
N LEU A 261 34.51 -35.88 10.48
CA LEU A 261 33.50 -35.43 9.52
C LEU A 261 32.15 -36.14 9.76
N ASN A 262 32.15 -37.43 10.10
CA ASN A 262 30.93 -38.17 10.42
C ASN A 262 30.29 -37.78 11.75
N ASP A 263 31.05 -37.27 12.72
CA ASP A 263 30.49 -36.74 13.98
C ASP A 263 29.94 -35.32 13.79
N ILE A 264 30.58 -34.52 12.93
CA ILE A 264 30.19 -33.13 12.67
C ILE A 264 29.06 -33.04 11.64
N MET A 265 29.03 -33.89 10.61
CA MET A 265 28.00 -33.87 9.56
C MET A 265 26.58 -33.93 10.13
N PRO A 266 26.23 -34.85 11.05
CA PRO A 266 24.89 -34.91 11.61
C PRO A 266 24.54 -33.67 12.42
N VAL A 267 25.49 -33.00 13.08
CA VAL A 267 25.25 -31.76 13.84
C VAL A 267 24.99 -30.60 12.89
N VAL A 268 25.80 -30.47 11.84
CA VAL A 268 25.62 -29.46 10.78
C VAL A 268 24.32 -29.72 10.01
N CYS A 269 24.07 -30.96 9.61
CA CYS A 269 22.88 -31.37 8.88
C CYS A 269 21.61 -31.31 9.73
N LYS A 270 21.62 -31.70 11.02
CA LYS A 270 20.44 -31.54 11.93
C LYS A 270 20.20 -30.08 12.29
N GLY A 271 21.25 -29.29 12.51
CA GLY A 271 21.14 -27.84 12.70
C GLY A 271 20.53 -27.16 11.47
N GLN A 272 20.97 -27.55 10.27
CA GLN A 272 20.37 -27.13 9.01
C GLN A 272 18.94 -27.66 8.84
N HIS A 273 18.63 -28.89 9.25
CA HIS A 273 17.29 -29.47 9.15
C HIS A 273 16.27 -28.77 10.07
N ILE A 274 16.68 -28.35 11.27
CA ILE A 274 15.87 -27.54 12.19
C ILE A 274 15.67 -26.14 11.62
N LEU A 275 16.72 -25.52 11.07
CA LEU A 275 16.61 -24.22 10.38
C LEU A 275 15.67 -24.32 9.17
N PHE A 276 15.85 -25.32 8.30
CA PHE A 276 15.02 -25.56 7.12
C PHE A 276 13.57 -25.90 7.49
N ASN A 277 13.31 -26.69 8.54
CA ASN A 277 11.96 -26.97 9.01
C ASN A 277 11.30 -25.71 9.62
N LYS A 278 12.07 -24.86 10.32
CA LYS A 278 11.59 -23.56 10.81
C LYS A 278 11.31 -22.59 9.66
N PHE A 279 12.11 -22.62 8.59
CA PHE A 279 11.83 -21.85 7.36
C PHE A 279 10.61 -22.39 6.60
N LYS A 280 10.49 -23.71 6.46
CA LYS A 280 9.37 -24.38 5.75
C LYS A 280 8.03 -24.16 6.45
N THR A 281 8.02 -24.18 7.78
CA THR A 281 6.81 -23.87 8.59
C THR A 281 6.43 -22.39 8.54
N ASN A 282 7.39 -21.46 8.47
CA ASN A 282 7.09 -20.04 8.29
C ASN A 282 6.60 -19.70 6.86
N LEU A 283 7.08 -20.44 5.85
CA LEU A 283 6.61 -20.30 4.46
C LEU A 283 5.20 -20.91 4.28
N SER A 284 4.92 -22.06 4.88
CA SER A 284 3.59 -22.72 4.78
C SER A 284 2.50 -22.05 5.61
N ARG A 285 2.86 -21.38 6.72
CA ARG A 285 1.93 -20.63 7.56
C ARG A 285 1.50 -19.30 6.96
N ASN A 286 2.29 -18.75 6.02
CA ASN A 286 1.96 -17.50 5.32
C ASN A 286 0.94 -17.72 4.18
N VAL A 287 0.86 -18.93 3.60
CA VAL A 287 -0.10 -19.27 2.53
C VAL A 287 -1.45 -19.77 3.04
N ASN A 288 -1.59 -19.99 4.36
CA ASN A 288 -2.83 -20.53 4.95
C ASN A 288 -3.46 -19.60 6.00
N ALA A 289 -3.34 -18.28 5.79
CA ALA A 289 -4.17 -17.32 6.49
C ALA A 289 -5.57 -17.33 5.86
N ASP A 290 -6.50 -17.85 6.64
CA ASP A 290 -7.95 -17.61 6.60
C ASP A 290 -8.75 -18.12 5.40
N ASN A 291 -9.06 -19.42 5.43
CA ASN A 291 -10.32 -19.92 4.88
C ASN A 291 -11.10 -20.62 5.99
N THR A 292 -11.44 -19.88 7.06
CA THR A 292 -12.46 -20.33 8.01
C THR A 292 -13.83 -20.00 7.42
N VAL A 293 -14.25 -20.78 6.42
CA VAL A 293 -15.64 -20.80 5.96
C VAL A 293 -16.47 -21.39 7.10
N GLY A 294 -17.14 -20.52 7.84
CA GLY A 294 -18.14 -20.90 8.82
C GLY A 294 -19.23 -21.74 8.15
N GLN A 295 -19.39 -22.98 8.60
CA GLN A 295 -20.59 -23.76 8.32
C GLN A 295 -21.80 -23.07 8.96
N PRO A 296 -22.89 -22.81 8.23
CA PRO A 296 -24.15 -22.52 8.87
C PRO A 296 -24.73 -23.81 9.47
N SER A 297 -24.94 -23.78 10.79
CA SER A 297 -25.76 -24.74 11.51
C SER A 297 -27.18 -24.71 10.95
N ARG A 298 -27.63 -25.83 10.37
CA ARG A 298 -29.04 -26.04 10.01
C ARG A 298 -29.84 -26.27 11.29
N ALA A 299 -30.56 -25.25 11.74
CA ALA A 299 -31.70 -25.43 12.61
C ALA A 299 -32.87 -25.94 11.75
N ASN A 300 -33.36 -27.14 12.07
CA ASN A 300 -34.60 -27.66 11.52
C ASN A 300 -35.76 -26.83 12.08
N ALA A 301 -36.54 -26.20 11.19
CA ALA A 301 -37.83 -25.65 11.53
C ALA A 301 -38.90 -26.73 11.34
N ASP A 302 -39.73 -26.93 12.35
CA ASP A 302 -40.89 -27.83 12.34
C ASP A 302 -41.94 -27.37 11.30
N PRO A 303 -42.68 -28.29 10.66
CA PRO A 303 -43.77 -27.92 9.77
C PRO A 303 -45.02 -27.54 10.58
N ILE A 304 -45.45 -26.29 10.41
CA ILE A 304 -46.77 -25.80 10.84
C ILE A 304 -47.84 -26.53 10.01
N SER A 305 -48.71 -27.28 10.69
CA SER A 305 -49.93 -27.83 10.12
C SER A 305 -51.09 -26.87 10.36
N ASP A 306 -51.79 -26.52 9.30
CA ASP A 306 -52.96 -25.63 9.27
C ASP A 306 -54.23 -26.43 9.64
N PRO A 307 -55.15 -25.92 10.48
CA PRO A 307 -56.37 -26.63 10.84
C PRO A 307 -57.48 -26.33 9.83
N SER A 308 -57.84 -27.31 9.01
CA SER A 308 -59.11 -27.34 8.29
C SER A 308 -59.96 -28.50 8.81
N GLY A 309 -60.84 -28.20 9.76
CA GLY A 309 -61.83 -29.12 10.28
C GLY A 309 -63.22 -28.49 10.20
N ILE A 310 -63.92 -28.81 9.12
CA ILE A 310 -65.36 -28.59 8.94
C ILE A 310 -66.08 -29.72 9.69
N GLY A 311 -67.01 -29.35 10.57
CA GLY A 311 -67.89 -30.24 11.32
C GLY A 311 -68.85 -29.43 12.18
#